data_AF-A0AAE6WHK0-F1
#
_entry.id   AF-A0AAE6WHK0-F1
#
_cell.length_a   1.000
_cell.length_b   1.000
_cell.length_c   1.000
_cell.angle_alpha   90.00
_cell.angle_beta   90.00
_cell.angle_gamma   90.00
#
_symmetry.space_group_name_H-M   'P 1'
#
loop_
_entity.id
_entity.type
_entity.pdbx_description
1 polymer ?
#
loop_
_entity_poly.entity_id
_entity_poly.type
_entity_poly.pdbx_seq_one_letter_code
_entity_poly.pdbx_strand_id
1 'polypeptide(L)' 'MNRMFNLNELAQVEDILQRSPSLTPYEVQMAMCELRDQGSCYVRDQGQIEYAIAYLPFVKVENGQNGNLRLGHW' A
#
# COMPACT_ATOMS: atom_id res chain seq x y z
N MET A 1 -7.88 -14.61 8.05
CA MET A 1 -8.38 -13.24 8.24
C MET A 1 -7.18 -12.33 8.08
N ASN A 2 -7.17 -11.47 7.05
CA ASN A 2 -6.17 -10.39 7.00
C ASN A 2 -6.41 -9.49 8.21
N ARG A 3 -5.34 -9.11 8.92
CA ARG A 3 -5.46 -8.07 9.94
C ARG A 3 -5.80 -6.75 9.23
N MET A 4 -6.62 -5.94 9.89
CA MET A 4 -6.96 -4.61 9.38
C MET A 4 -5.93 -3.59 9.86
N PHE A 5 -5.60 -2.64 8.99
CA PHE A 5 -4.78 -1.50 9.35
C PHE A 5 -5.54 -0.60 10.32
N ASN A 6 -4.85 -0.11 11.35
CA ASN A 6 -5.37 0.98 12.17
C ASN A 6 -5.13 2.35 11.52
N LEU A 7 -5.72 3.40 12.08
CA LEU A 7 -5.65 4.76 11.51
C LEU A 7 -4.21 5.29 11.38
N ASN A 8 -3.32 4.98 12.32
CA ASN A 8 -1.92 5.43 12.28
C ASN A 8 -1.11 4.68 11.22
N GLU A 9 -1.42 3.40 11.01
CA GLU A 9 -0.78 2.58 9.96
C GLU A 9 -1.27 3.02 8.57
N LEU A 10 -2.57 3.29 8.42
CA LEU A 10 -3.13 3.84 7.20
C LEU A 10 -2.49 5.19 6.85
N ALA A 11 -2.33 6.11 7.81
CA ALA A 11 -1.71 7.41 7.56
C ALA A 11 -0.25 7.30 7.08
N GLN A 12 0.51 6.34 7.61
CA GLN A 12 1.90 6.10 7.18
C GLN A 12 1.96 5.53 5.76
N VAL A 13 1.06 4.61 5.41
CA VAL A 13 0.99 4.06 4.06
C VAL A 13 0.53 5.14 3.08
N GLU A 14 -0.48 5.94 3.43
CA GLU A 14 -0.98 7.04 2.61
C GLU A 14 0.12 8.04 2.25
N ASP A 15 0.91 8.49 3.22
CA ASP A 15 2.03 9.42 2.99
C ASP A 15 3.04 8.86 1.98
N ILE A 16 3.34 7.56 2.05
CA ILE A 16 4.23 6.91 1.09
C ILE A 16 3.59 6.87 -0.31
N LEU A 17 2.33 6.45 -0.41
CA LEU A 17 1.64 6.33 -1.70
C LEU A 17 1.46 7.70 -2.38
N GLN A 18 1.15 8.75 -1.61
CA GLN A 18 1.02 10.13 -2.13
C GLN A 18 2.33 10.69 -2.68
N ARG A 19 3.48 10.26 -2.15
CA ARG A 19 4.81 10.68 -2.62
C ARG A 19 5.27 9.92 -3.86
N SER A 20 4.61 8.81 -4.21
CA SER A 20 5.00 8.02 -5.37
C SER A 20 4.63 8.73 -6.69
N PRO A 21 5.58 8.94 -7.61
CA PRO A 21 5.27 9.45 -8.95
C PRO A 21 4.54 8.41 -9.81
N SER A 22 4.49 7.15 -9.37
CA SER A 22 3.79 6.07 -10.08
C SER A 22 2.30 6.00 -9.77
N LEU A 23 1.76 6.85 -8.89
CA LEU A 23 0.35 6.83 -8.52
C LEU A 23 -0.29 8.20 -8.71
N THR A 24 -1.52 8.19 -9.22
CA THR A 24 -2.41 9.34 -9.23
C THR A 24 -3.14 9.48 -7.88
N PRO A 25 -3.63 10.68 -7.51
CA PRO A 25 -4.42 10.86 -6.28
C PRO A 25 -5.62 9.92 -6.17
N TYR A 26 -6.24 9.58 -7.31
CA TYR A 26 -7.34 8.63 -7.38
C TYR A 26 -6.88 7.19 -7.06
N GLU A 27 -5.76 6.74 -7.62
CA GLU A 27 -5.19 5.42 -7.31
C GLU A 27 -4.79 5.30 -5.83
N VAL A 28 -4.25 6.38 -5.25
CA VAL A 28 -3.97 6.44 -3.80
C VAL A 28 -5.26 6.30 -3.00
N GLN A 29 -6.30 7.07 -3.32
CA GLN A 29 -7.58 6.99 -2.62
C GLN A 29 -8.21 5.60 -2.70
N MET A 30 -8.16 4.95 -3.87
CA MET A 30 -8.62 3.57 -4.07
C MET A 30 -7.82 2.60 -3.19
N ALA A 31 -6.50 2.69 -3.20
CA ALA A 31 -5.63 1.86 -2.37
C ALA A 31 -5.93 2.01 -0.87
N MET A 32 -6.18 3.23 -0.40
CA MET A 32 -6.53 3.49 1.00
C MET A 32 -7.89 2.89 1.39
N CYS A 33 -8.89 2.96 0.51
CA CYS A 33 -10.17 2.29 0.72
C CYS A 33 -10.01 0.77 0.82
N GLU A 34 -9.23 0.16 -0.10
CA GLU A 34 -8.97 -1.28 -0.08
C GLU A 34 -8.18 -1.73 1.16
N LEU A 35 -7.17 -0.97 1.57
CA LEU A 35 -6.40 -1.26 2.80
C LEU A 35 -7.28 -1.18 4.05
N ARG A 36 -8.19 -0.20 4.12
CA ARG A 36 -9.14 -0.06 5.23
C ARG A 36 -10.17 -1.19 5.24
N ASP A 37 -10.75 -1.53 4.09
CA ASP A 37 -11.91 -2.42 4.01
C ASP A 37 -11.50 -3.91 3.91
N GLN A 38 -10.33 -4.21 3.32
CA GLN A 38 -9.88 -5.57 3.02
C GLN A 38 -8.54 -5.93 3.68
N GLY A 39 -7.81 -4.95 4.23
CA GLY A 39 -6.47 -5.16 4.78
C GLY A 39 -5.39 -5.43 3.72
N SER A 40 -5.72 -5.24 2.43
CA SER A 40 -4.75 -5.35 1.33
C SER A 40 -5.21 -4.58 0.09
N CYS A 41 -4.28 -4.10 -0.73
CA CYS A 41 -4.54 -3.44 -2.00
C CYS A 41 -3.49 -3.80 -3.05
N TYR A 42 -3.75 -3.44 -4.31
CA TYR A 42 -2.75 -3.48 -5.38
C TYR A 42 -2.36 -2.08 -5.81
N VAL A 43 -1.06 -1.84 -5.95
CA VAL A 43 -0.52 -0.56 -6.42
C VAL A 43 0.53 -0.78 -7.48
N ARG A 44 0.56 0.12 -8.47
CA ARG A 44 1.61 0.13 -9.49
C ARG A 44 2.89 0.69 -8.88
N ASP A 45 3.95 -0.10 -8.94
CA ASP A 45 5.26 0.32 -8.44
C ASP A 45 6.30 0.39 -9.56
N GLN A 46 7.19 1.38 -9.45
CA GLN A 46 8.38 1.53 -10.27
C GLN A 46 9.66 1.47 -9.41
N GLY A 47 9.63 0.69 -8.32
CA GLY A 47 10.72 0.50 -7.36
C GLY A 47 10.76 1.52 -6.22
N GLN A 48 9.77 2.41 -6.08
CA GLN A 48 9.75 3.43 -5.03
C GLN A 48 8.88 3.02 -3.85
N ILE A 49 7.70 2.47 -4.13
CA ILE A 49 6.73 2.08 -3.11
C ILE A 49 7.26 0.87 -2.34
N GLU A 50 7.80 -0.14 -3.04
CA GLU A 50 8.38 -1.32 -2.38
C GLU A 50 9.44 -0.92 -1.37
N TYR A 51 10.38 -0.07 -1.79
CA TYR A 51 11.49 0.38 -0.95
C TYR A 51 11.00 1.19 0.26
N ALA A 52 10.09 2.14 0.05
CA ALA A 52 9.58 2.97 1.14
C ALA A 52 8.75 2.17 2.15
N ILE A 53 7.93 1.22 1.67
CA ILE A 53 7.08 0.38 2.52
C ILE A 53 7.87 -0.70 3.26
N ALA A 54 9.03 -1.15 2.74
CA ALA A 54 9.88 -2.13 3.40
C ALA A 54 10.31 -1.73 4.84
N TYR A 55 10.25 -0.43 5.18
CA TYR A 55 10.54 0.08 6.52
C TYR A 55 9.34 0.09 7.48
N LEU A 56 8.14 -0.25 7.01
CA LEU A 56 6.95 -0.35 7.84
C LEU A 56 6.78 -1.79 8.37
N PRO A 57 6.99 -2.05 9.68
CA PRO A 57 7.02 -3.42 10.22
C PRO A 57 5.66 -4.13 10.23
N PHE A 58 4.59 -3.42 9.90
CA PHE A 58 3.21 -3.93 9.83
C PHE A 58 2.73 -4.20 8.40
N VAL A 59 3.51 -3.81 7.38
CA VAL A 59 3.16 -4.03 5.97
C VAL A 59 3.91 -5.23 5.41
N LYS A 60 3.16 -6.11 4.76
CA LYS A 60 3.64 -7.18 3.90
C LYS A 60 3.55 -6.73 2.44
N VAL A 61 4.66 -6.85 1.72
CA VAL A 61 4.73 -6.60 0.28
C VAL A 61 4.87 -7.92 -0.46
N GLU A 62 4.04 -8.16 -1.46
CA GLU A 62 4.11 -9.33 -2.33
C GLU A 62 4.07 -8.88 -3.79
N ASN A 63 4.73 -9.64 -4.68
CA ASN A 63 4.61 -9.40 -6.11
C ASN A 63 3.19 -9.76 -6.57
N GLY A 64 2.47 -8.76 -7.06
CA GLY A 64 1.16 -8.90 -7.66
C GLY A 64 1.22 -9.22 -9.15
N GLN A 65 0.04 -9.29 -9.79
CA GLN A 65 -0.07 -9.51 -11.23
C GLN A 65 0.39 -8.26 -12.01
N ASN A 66 0.92 -8.48 -13.22
CA ASN A 66 1.30 -7.43 -14.17
C ASN A 66 2.34 -6.41 -13.65
N GLY A 67 3.19 -6.81 -12.70
CA GLY A 67 4.23 -5.94 -12.13
C GLY A 67 3.73 -4.95 -11.06
N ASN A 68 2.47 -5.08 -10.63
CA ASN A 68 1.98 -4.34 -9.47
C ASN A 68 2.46 -5.00 -8.18
N LEU A 69 2.60 -4.21 -7.10
CA LEU A 69 2.78 -4.73 -5.76
C LEU A 69 1.42 -4.98 -5.12
N ARG A 70 1.34 -6.07 -4.37
CA ARG A 70 0.27 -6.29 -3.40
C ARG A 70 0.78 -5.87 -2.03
N LEU A 71 0.10 -4.90 -1.43
CA LEU A 71 0.35 -4.45 -0.08
C LEU A 71 -0.69 -5.07 0.84
N GLY A 72 -0.29 -5.52 2.03
CA GLY A 72 -1.24 -6.03 3.03
C GLY A 72 -0.70 -5.93 4.44
N HIS A 73 -1.53 -6.19 5.44
CA HIS A 73 -1.12 -6.20 6.83
C HIS A 73 -0.52 -7.56 7.25
N TRP A 74 0.46 -7.58 8.16
CA TRP A 74 0.97 -8.81 8.82
C TRP A 74 -0.01 -9.47 9.79
#